data_AF-A0A538CM47-F1
#
_entry.id   AF-A0A538CM47-F1
#
_cell.length_a   1.000
_cell.length_b   1.000
_cell.length_c   1.000
_cell.angle_alpha   90.00
_cell.angle_beta   90.00
_cell.angle_gamma   90.00
#
_symmetry.space_group_name_H-M   'P 1'
#
loop_
_entity.id
_entity.type
_entity.pdbx_description
1 polymer ?
#
loop_
_entity_poly.entity_id
_entity_poly.type
_entity_poly.pdbx_seq_one_letter_code
_entity_poly.pdbx_strand_id
1 'polypeptide(L)'
;MVSLPINFLGREFAEAELRIVEPTEDKATIPLHFNPSEYKLKKENTFAEVPIPGLQSPPLQYVRGGARVLTMDVLVDTSDDLSNVREKYVAKIEGLLNQSEKLHAPPIVEFHWAEQVFRGVLQALEINYTLFHSDGKPLRAKLSLTLKEYRPVDVRLKSDKLTSSDVEKRYVVRAGETLSSVSAAIFRDPARWREIAVANGITDPRRIEPGTVLTVPRLEEQRV
;
A
#
# COMPACT_ATOMS: atom_id res chain seq x y z
N MET A 1 10.64 -26.66 -25.73
CA MET A 1 9.82 -27.57 -24.89
C MET A 1 9.28 -26.73 -23.74
N VAL A 2 8.13 -26.09 -23.94
CA VAL A 2 7.50 -25.23 -22.92
C VAL A 2 6.64 -26.14 -22.07
N SER A 3 7.04 -26.34 -20.81
CA SER A 3 6.31 -27.17 -19.86
C SER A 3 5.04 -26.45 -19.44
N LEU A 4 3.91 -26.79 -20.06
CA LEU A 4 2.58 -26.50 -19.53
C LEU A 4 2.34 -27.46 -18.35
N PRO A 5 2.13 -26.99 -17.12
CA PRO A 5 1.82 -27.89 -16.02
C PRO A 5 0.38 -28.40 -16.13
N ILE A 6 0.29 -29.70 -16.41
CA ILE A 6 -0.63 -30.73 -15.87
C ILE A 6 -2.04 -30.26 -15.46
N ASN A 7 -3.03 -30.73 -16.22
CA ASN A 7 -4.46 -30.76 -15.89
C ASN A 7 -4.74 -31.09 -14.41
N PHE A 8 -5.32 -30.13 -13.68
CA PHE A 8 -5.92 -30.36 -12.36
C PHE A 8 -7.44 -30.43 -12.53
N LEU A 9 -8.02 -31.62 -12.38
CA LEU A 9 -9.46 -31.84 -12.42
C LEU A 9 -10.20 -30.98 -11.37
N GLY A 10 -11.18 -30.20 -11.81
CA GLY A 10 -12.34 -29.81 -10.99
C GLY A 10 -12.20 -28.57 -10.09
N ARG A 11 -11.11 -27.80 -10.18
CA ARG A 11 -11.06 -26.46 -9.58
C ARG A 11 -11.21 -25.41 -10.67
N GLU A 12 -12.27 -24.61 -10.60
CA GLU A 12 -12.32 -23.35 -11.35
C GLU A 12 -11.10 -22.52 -10.95
N PHE A 13 -10.26 -22.18 -11.93
CA PHE A 13 -9.15 -21.27 -11.68
C PHE A 13 -9.74 -19.90 -11.37
N ALA A 14 -9.34 -19.30 -10.25
CA ALA A 14 -9.72 -17.93 -9.99
C ALA A 14 -9.18 -17.04 -11.11
N GLU A 15 -10.10 -16.33 -11.77
CA GLU A 15 -9.76 -15.42 -12.85
C GLU A 15 -9.18 -14.12 -12.27
N ALA A 16 -8.20 -13.58 -12.97
CA ALA A 16 -7.63 -12.29 -12.67
C ALA A 16 -8.52 -11.21 -13.29
N GLU A 17 -9.00 -10.29 -12.45
CA GLU A 17 -9.93 -9.24 -12.87
C GLU A 17 -9.39 -7.86 -12.45
N LEU A 18 -9.61 -6.88 -13.33
CA LEU A 18 -9.40 -5.48 -12.99
C LEU A 18 -10.77 -4.80 -12.87
N ARG A 19 -11.10 -4.35 -11.66
CA ARG A 19 -12.39 -3.73 -11.34
C ARG A 19 -12.22 -2.24 -11.16
N ILE A 20 -13.02 -1.44 -11.84
CA ILE A 20 -13.11 0.00 -11.59
C ILE A 20 -13.99 0.19 -10.35
N VAL A 21 -13.45 0.84 -9.32
CA VAL A 21 -14.14 1.08 -8.04
C VAL A 21 -14.64 2.52 -7.96
N GLU A 22 -13.85 3.46 -8.45
CA GLU A 22 -14.22 4.88 -8.51
C GLU A 22 -13.95 5.40 -9.93
N PRO A 23 -14.94 6.03 -10.60
CA PRO A 23 -16.26 6.43 -10.08
C PRO A 23 -17.27 5.27 -9.96
N THR A 24 -18.10 5.28 -8.91
CA THR A 24 -19.03 4.19 -8.53
C THR A 24 -20.08 3.84 -9.59
N GLU A 25 -20.31 4.71 -10.57
CA GLU A 25 -21.29 4.50 -11.64
C GLU A 25 -20.74 3.60 -12.77
N ASP A 26 -19.42 3.61 -13.00
CA ASP A 26 -18.73 2.75 -13.97
C ASP A 26 -18.08 1.57 -13.24
N LYS A 27 -18.88 0.69 -12.63
CA LYS A 27 -18.40 -0.60 -12.10
C LYS A 27 -18.09 -1.58 -13.22
N ALA A 28 -17.35 -1.14 -14.24
CA ALA A 28 -16.90 -1.99 -15.32
C ALA A 28 -15.82 -2.92 -14.77
N THR A 29 -16.07 -4.22 -14.91
CA THR A 29 -15.05 -5.24 -14.74
C THR A 29 -14.40 -5.43 -16.10
N ILE A 30 -13.09 -5.25 -16.16
CA ILE A 30 -12.29 -5.54 -17.36
C ILE A 30 -11.72 -6.95 -17.16
N PRO A 31 -12.30 -7.99 -17.81
CA PRO A 31 -11.75 -9.33 -17.71
C PRO A 31 -10.38 -9.35 -18.39
N LEU A 32 -9.38 -9.88 -17.69
CA LEU A 32 -8.08 -10.16 -18.28
C LEU A 32 -8.22 -11.51 -18.98
N HIS A 33 -8.21 -11.50 -20.32
CA HIS A 33 -8.45 -12.71 -21.13
C HIS A 33 -7.56 -13.89 -20.69
N PHE A 34 -6.31 -13.60 -20.32
CA PHE A 34 -5.42 -14.57 -19.69
C PHE A 34 -4.95 -14.05 -18.34
N ASN A 35 -4.94 -14.94 -17.35
CA ASN A 35 -4.30 -14.68 -16.07
C ASN A 35 -2.82 -14.32 -16.28
N PRO A 36 -2.30 -13.32 -15.57
CA PRO A 36 -0.88 -12.99 -15.64
C PRO A 36 -0.04 -14.17 -15.18
N SER A 37 1.11 -14.41 -15.82
CA SER A 37 2.04 -15.46 -15.39
C SER A 37 2.74 -15.11 -14.08
N GLU A 38 2.90 -13.81 -13.80
CA GLU A 38 3.46 -13.27 -12.57
C GLU A 38 2.93 -11.85 -12.31
N TYR A 39 2.98 -11.43 -11.05
CA TYR A 39 2.85 -10.03 -10.67
C TYR A 39 3.94 -9.66 -9.65
N LYS A 40 4.39 -8.40 -9.68
CA LYS A 40 5.48 -7.90 -8.84
C LYS A 40 4.99 -6.73 -7.99
N LEU A 41 5.16 -6.83 -6.68
CA LEU A 41 4.86 -5.76 -5.73
C LEU A 41 6.16 -5.12 -5.24
N LYS A 42 6.30 -3.82 -5.45
CA LYS A 42 7.46 -3.03 -5.04
C LYS A 42 7.03 -1.94 -4.06
N LYS A 43 7.80 -1.74 -2.98
CA LYS A 43 7.66 -0.60 -2.06
C LYS A 43 9.03 -0.17 -1.58
N GLU A 44 9.32 1.11 -1.66
CA GLU A 44 10.62 1.67 -1.27
C GLU A 44 10.44 2.87 -0.34
N ASN A 45 11.44 3.14 0.50
CA ASN A 45 11.50 4.35 1.31
C ASN A 45 12.47 5.34 0.66
N THR A 46 12.22 6.63 0.85
CA THR A 46 13.14 7.69 0.44
C THR A 46 13.95 8.14 1.65
N PHE A 47 15.28 8.11 1.51
CA PHE A 47 16.24 8.65 2.48
C PHE A 47 17.02 9.80 1.85
N ALA A 48 17.37 10.80 2.64
CA ALA A 48 18.30 11.86 2.28
C ALA A 48 19.64 11.57 2.93
N GLU A 49 20.73 11.64 2.16
CA GLU A 49 22.09 11.52 2.68
C GLU A 49 22.61 12.92 2.98
N VAL A 50 23.26 13.09 4.14
CA VAL A 50 23.97 14.34 4.46
C VAL A 50 25.45 14.14 4.15
N PRO A 51 25.97 14.64 3.01
CA PRO A 51 27.36 14.40 2.62
C PRO A 51 28.30 15.26 3.47
N ILE A 52 28.92 14.65 4.48
CA ILE A 52 29.93 15.29 5.32
C ILE A 52 31.32 14.89 4.79
N PRO A 53 32.15 15.84 4.30
CA PRO A 53 33.49 15.53 3.81
C PRO A 53 34.33 14.77 4.85
N GLY A 54 34.95 13.67 4.42
CA GLY A 54 35.81 12.84 5.26
C GLY A 54 35.11 11.66 5.96
N LEU A 55 33.77 11.57 5.94
CA LEU A 55 33.08 10.33 6.33
C LEU A 55 33.00 9.34 5.15
N GLN A 56 33.32 8.08 5.42
CA GLN A 56 33.16 6.97 4.46
C GLN A 56 31.69 6.58 4.23
N SER A 57 30.82 6.85 5.21
CA SER A 57 29.38 6.58 5.10
C SER A 57 28.61 7.76 5.70
N PRO A 58 27.87 8.54 4.87
CA PRO A 58 27.11 9.67 5.36
C PRO A 58 25.92 9.20 6.23
N PRO A 59 25.52 9.99 7.24
CA PRO A 59 24.30 9.69 7.99
C PRO A 59 23.08 9.78 7.07
N LEU A 60 22.18 8.80 7.22
CA LEU A 60 20.92 8.70 6.48
C LEU A 60 19.76 9.33 7.27
N GLN A 61 19.02 10.24 6.65
CA GLN A 61 17.78 10.79 7.19
C GLN A 61 16.58 10.21 6.44
N TYR A 62 15.64 9.61 7.17
CA TYR A 62 14.38 9.19 6.57
C TYR A 62 13.53 10.40 6.15
N VAL A 63 13.11 10.43 4.89
CA VAL A 63 12.27 11.51 4.34
C VAL A 63 10.80 11.10 4.33
N ARG A 64 10.49 9.97 3.67
CA ARG A 64 9.12 9.45 3.55
C ARG A 64 9.10 8.00 3.08
N GLY A 65 7.98 7.33 3.33
CA GLY A 65 7.66 6.03 2.75
C GLY A 65 7.07 6.21 1.36
N GLY A 66 7.45 5.34 0.42
CA GLY A 66 6.87 5.28 -0.91
C GLY A 66 5.52 4.56 -0.93
N ALA A 67 4.75 4.82 -1.98
CA ALA A 67 3.56 4.04 -2.32
C ALA A 67 3.97 2.67 -2.87
N ARG A 68 3.15 1.64 -2.66
CA ARG A 68 3.35 0.36 -3.34
C ARG A 68 3.12 0.54 -4.85
N VAL A 69 3.88 -0.17 -5.66
CA VAL A 69 3.73 -0.25 -7.11
C VAL A 69 3.54 -1.72 -7.48
N LEU A 70 2.49 -2.02 -8.22
CA LEU A 70 2.21 -3.35 -8.77
C LEU A 70 2.52 -3.33 -10.26
N THR A 71 3.37 -4.25 -10.72
CA THR A 71 3.64 -4.47 -12.13
C THR A 71 3.18 -5.87 -12.52
N MET A 72 2.48 -6.01 -13.63
CA MET A 72 2.05 -7.30 -14.15
C MET A 72 2.07 -7.30 -15.68
N ASP A 73 2.30 -8.47 -16.25
CA ASP A 73 2.24 -8.68 -17.69
C ASP A 73 1.01 -9.52 -18.03
N VAL A 74 0.16 -8.99 -18.90
CA VAL A 74 -1.11 -9.59 -19.31
C VAL A 74 -1.08 -9.83 -20.81
N LEU A 75 -1.56 -10.99 -21.24
CA LEU A 75 -1.78 -11.28 -22.65
C LEU A 75 -3.26 -11.09 -22.98
N VAL A 76 -3.54 -10.35 -24.06
CA VAL A 76 -4.88 -10.24 -24.65
C VAL A 76 -4.87 -10.77 -26.07
N ASP A 77 -5.91 -11.51 -26.41
CA ASP A 77 -6.02 -12.24 -27.67
C ASP A 77 -7.44 -12.18 -28.24
N THR A 78 -7.54 -12.14 -29.56
CA THR A 78 -8.76 -12.20 -30.38
C THR A 78 -8.55 -13.07 -31.62
N SER A 79 -7.57 -13.99 -31.60
CA SER A 79 -7.33 -14.92 -32.73
C SER A 79 -8.51 -15.81 -33.04
N ASP A 80 -9.37 -16.07 -32.06
CA ASP A 80 -10.50 -16.98 -32.20
C ASP A 80 -11.68 -16.36 -32.96
N ASP A 81 -11.92 -15.05 -32.78
CA ASP A 81 -13.01 -14.30 -33.41
C ASP A 81 -12.53 -13.33 -34.50
N LEU A 82 -11.21 -13.23 -34.70
CA LEU A 82 -10.54 -12.32 -35.63
C LEU A 82 -10.91 -10.83 -35.44
N SER A 83 -11.44 -10.47 -34.27
CA SER A 83 -11.79 -9.09 -33.94
C SER A 83 -10.54 -8.25 -33.63
N ASN A 84 -10.65 -6.93 -33.71
CA ASN A 84 -9.53 -6.05 -33.41
C ASN A 84 -9.28 -6.01 -31.88
N VAL A 85 -8.13 -6.53 -31.45
CA VAL A 85 -7.77 -6.56 -30.02
C VAL A 85 -7.69 -5.16 -29.41
N ARG A 86 -7.39 -4.14 -30.23
CA ARG A 86 -7.32 -2.74 -29.79
C ARG A 86 -8.63 -2.26 -29.21
N GLU A 87 -9.72 -2.47 -29.95
CA GLU A 87 -11.04 -1.96 -29.59
C GLU A 87 -11.65 -2.80 -28.46
N LYS A 88 -11.44 -4.11 -28.49
CA LYS A 88 -12.08 -5.04 -27.54
C LYS A 88 -11.50 -4.95 -26.12
N TYR A 89 -10.17 -4.85 -26.00
CA TYR A 89 -9.46 -4.89 -24.72
C TYR A 89 -8.59 -3.66 -24.48
N VAL A 90 -7.70 -3.32 -25.41
CA VAL A 90 -6.64 -2.32 -25.16
C VAL A 90 -7.24 -0.94 -24.86
N ALA A 91 -8.22 -0.49 -25.64
CA ALA A 91 -8.86 0.81 -25.46
C ALA A 91 -9.53 0.97 -24.09
N LYS A 92 -10.07 -0.12 -23.52
CA LYS A 92 -10.68 -0.11 -22.18
C LYS A 92 -9.62 0.07 -21.09
N ILE A 93 -8.48 -0.59 -21.22
CA ILE A 93 -7.38 -0.51 -20.26
C ILE A 93 -6.65 0.84 -20.40
N GLU A 94 -6.41 1.28 -21.63
CA GLU A 94 -5.82 2.60 -21.92
C GLU A 94 -6.70 3.74 -21.40
N GLY A 95 -8.03 3.58 -21.48
CA GLY A 95 -8.99 4.52 -20.90
C GLY A 95 -8.80 4.78 -19.40
N LEU A 96 -8.19 3.85 -18.65
CA LEU A 96 -7.88 4.03 -17.23
C LEU A 96 -6.73 5.01 -16.97
N LEU A 97 -5.93 5.35 -17.98
CA LEU A 97 -4.90 6.40 -17.88
C LEU A 97 -5.50 7.80 -18.01
N ASN A 98 -6.67 7.91 -18.63
CA ASN A 98 -7.32 9.19 -18.89
C ASN A 98 -7.96 9.74 -17.63
N GLN A 99 -8.04 11.07 -17.55
CA GLN A 99 -8.78 11.74 -16.48
C GLN A 99 -10.28 11.45 -16.67
N SER A 100 -10.92 10.90 -15.63
CA SER A 100 -12.37 10.82 -15.57
C SER A 100 -12.94 12.24 -15.46
N GLU A 101 -13.91 12.60 -16.30
CA GLU A 101 -14.56 13.92 -16.28
C GLU A 101 -15.15 14.28 -14.91
N LYS A 102 -15.54 13.27 -14.13
CA LYS A 102 -16.16 13.46 -12.80
C LYS A 102 -15.14 13.58 -11.67
N LEU A 103 -14.08 12.77 -11.71
CA LEU A 103 -13.06 12.79 -10.65
C LEU A 103 -11.98 13.84 -10.91
N HIS A 104 -11.90 14.37 -12.14
CA HIS A 104 -10.75 15.14 -12.63
C HIS A 104 -9.40 14.43 -12.36
N ALA A 105 -9.46 13.10 -12.29
CA ALA A 105 -8.37 12.22 -11.91
C ALA A 105 -8.55 10.86 -12.58
N PRO A 106 -7.46 10.07 -12.72
CA PRO A 106 -7.57 8.70 -13.19
C PRO A 106 -8.49 7.86 -12.28
N PRO A 107 -9.27 6.94 -12.85
CA PRO A 107 -10.13 6.04 -12.07
C PRO A 107 -9.31 5.17 -11.12
N ILE A 108 -9.91 4.84 -9.97
CA ILE A 108 -9.33 3.92 -9.00
C ILE A 108 -9.79 2.52 -9.33
N VAL A 109 -8.82 1.62 -9.45
CA VAL A 109 -9.02 0.22 -9.80
C VAL A 109 -8.54 -0.70 -8.70
N GLU A 110 -9.18 -1.85 -8.63
CA GLU A 110 -8.77 -2.98 -7.81
C GLU A 110 -8.40 -4.16 -8.69
N PHE A 111 -7.22 -4.71 -8.43
CA PHE A 111 -6.78 -5.97 -9.01
C PHE A 111 -7.17 -7.12 -8.08
N HIS A 112 -7.98 -8.04 -8.60
CA HIS A 112 -8.44 -9.23 -7.90
C HIS A 112 -7.85 -10.46 -8.58
N TRP A 113 -7.32 -11.39 -7.80
CA TRP A 113 -6.98 -12.73 -8.25
C TRP A 113 -7.25 -13.69 -7.10
N ALA A 114 -8.41 -14.35 -7.14
CA ALA A 114 -9.11 -15.00 -6.01
C ALA A 114 -9.56 -14.02 -4.90
N GLU A 115 -8.68 -13.15 -4.45
CA GLU A 115 -8.96 -12.08 -3.48
C GLU A 115 -8.42 -10.73 -3.97
N GLN A 116 -8.74 -9.66 -3.26
CA GLN A 116 -8.23 -8.33 -3.57
C GLN A 116 -6.72 -8.26 -3.29
N VAL A 117 -5.91 -8.21 -4.35
CA VAL A 117 -4.44 -8.14 -4.25
C VAL A 117 -3.96 -6.70 -4.12
N PHE A 118 -4.57 -5.77 -4.85
CA PHE A 118 -4.08 -4.40 -4.94
C PHE A 118 -5.19 -3.39 -5.25
N ARG A 119 -5.08 -2.18 -4.67
CA ARG A 119 -5.96 -1.05 -4.96
C ARG A 119 -5.11 0.16 -5.33
N GLY A 120 -5.40 0.78 -6.48
CA GLY A 120 -4.56 1.84 -7.00
C GLY A 120 -5.12 2.53 -8.24
N VAL A 121 -4.28 3.33 -8.85
CA VAL A 121 -4.54 3.97 -10.16
C VAL A 121 -3.55 3.41 -11.18
N LEU A 122 -3.97 3.32 -12.44
CA LEU A 122 -3.06 2.95 -13.52
C LEU A 122 -2.06 4.09 -13.73
N GLN A 123 -0.78 3.82 -13.52
CA GLN A 123 0.31 4.78 -13.67
C GLN A 123 0.92 4.72 -15.07
N ALA A 124 1.09 3.51 -15.61
CA ALA A 124 1.64 3.32 -16.95
C ALA A 124 1.10 2.04 -17.58
N LEU A 125 1.02 2.05 -18.91
CA LEU A 125 0.64 0.92 -19.75
C LEU A 125 1.60 0.86 -20.94
N GLU A 126 2.26 -0.28 -21.11
CA GLU A 126 3.07 -0.57 -22.31
C GLU A 126 2.38 -1.66 -23.12
N ILE A 127 2.25 -1.46 -24.44
CA ILE A 127 1.49 -2.33 -25.34
C ILE A 127 2.40 -2.84 -26.45
N ASN A 128 2.57 -4.15 -26.53
CA ASN A 128 3.35 -4.83 -27.55
C ASN A 128 2.44 -5.74 -28.39
N TYR A 129 2.09 -5.30 -29.61
CA TYR A 129 1.28 -6.11 -30.54
C TYR A 129 2.15 -7.20 -31.19
N THR A 130 1.68 -8.45 -31.17
CA THR A 130 2.49 -9.62 -31.55
C THR A 130 1.88 -10.52 -32.62
N LEU A 131 0.57 -10.44 -32.85
CA LEU A 131 -0.11 -11.20 -33.90
C LEU A 131 -1.00 -10.26 -34.71
N PHE A 132 -0.99 -10.42 -36.02
CA PHE A 132 -1.75 -9.59 -36.95
C PHE A 132 -2.48 -10.48 -37.96
N HIS A 133 -3.69 -10.05 -38.33
CA HIS A 133 -4.39 -10.56 -39.49
C HIS A 133 -3.67 -10.12 -40.77
N SER A 134 -3.95 -10.75 -41.91
CA SER A 134 -3.41 -10.36 -43.22
C SER A 134 -3.73 -8.91 -43.63
N ASP A 135 -4.82 -8.37 -43.07
CA ASP A 135 -5.29 -6.98 -43.21
C ASP A 135 -4.52 -6.00 -42.28
N GLY A 136 -3.50 -6.46 -41.55
CA GLY A 136 -2.73 -5.65 -40.60
C GLY A 136 -3.45 -5.33 -39.29
N LYS A 137 -4.68 -5.83 -39.09
CA LYS A 137 -5.41 -5.73 -37.82
C LYS A 137 -4.71 -6.56 -36.74
N PRO A 138 -4.35 -5.98 -35.58
CA PRO A 138 -3.74 -6.76 -34.51
C PRO A 138 -4.79 -7.67 -33.84
N LEU A 139 -4.40 -8.91 -33.65
CA LEU A 139 -5.20 -9.95 -32.99
C LEU A 139 -4.66 -10.31 -31.60
N ARG A 140 -3.40 -10.01 -31.31
CA ARG A 140 -2.79 -10.31 -29.99
C ARG A 140 -1.89 -9.20 -29.52
N ALA A 141 -1.98 -8.85 -28.24
CA ALA A 141 -1.09 -7.89 -27.60
C ALA A 141 -0.61 -8.39 -26.23
N LYS A 142 0.64 -8.09 -25.90
CA LYS A 142 1.21 -8.19 -24.55
C LYS A 142 1.14 -6.82 -23.91
N LEU A 143 0.52 -6.75 -22.75
CA LEU A 143 0.32 -5.52 -21.98
C LEU A 143 1.17 -5.60 -20.73
N SER A 144 2.01 -4.60 -20.48
CA SER A 144 2.67 -4.43 -19.19
C SER A 144 2.00 -3.28 -18.43
N LEU A 145 1.30 -3.63 -17.35
CA LEU A 145 0.55 -2.68 -16.55
C LEU A 145 1.35 -2.31 -15.30
N THR A 146 1.44 -1.01 -15.01
CA THR A 146 2.01 -0.50 -13.75
C THR A 146 0.95 0.28 -13.00
N LEU A 147 0.55 -0.25 -11.83
CA LEU A 147 -0.44 0.34 -10.93
C LEU A 147 0.27 0.96 -9.73
N LYS A 148 -0.17 2.15 -9.33
CA LYS A 148 0.34 2.86 -8.14
C LYS A 148 -0.70 2.84 -7.04
N GLU A 149 -0.27 2.50 -5.83
CA GLU A 149 -1.14 2.38 -4.67
C GLU A 149 -1.87 3.71 -4.40
N TYR A 150 -3.19 3.61 -4.29
CA TYR A 150 -4.05 4.70 -3.89
C TYR A 150 -4.54 4.43 -2.47
N ARG A 151 -4.30 5.37 -1.56
CA ARG A 151 -4.83 5.32 -0.20
C ARG A 151 -5.70 6.54 0.05
N PRO A 152 -6.97 6.36 0.45
CA PRO A 152 -7.81 7.48 0.82
C PRO A 152 -7.19 8.25 1.98
N VAL A 153 -7.32 9.58 1.94
CA VAL A 153 -6.72 10.49 2.94
C VAL A 153 -7.23 10.18 4.35
N ASP A 154 -8.50 9.78 4.51
CA ASP A 154 -9.08 9.44 5.81
C ASP A 154 -8.43 8.22 6.47
N VAL A 155 -8.08 7.22 5.66
CA VAL A 155 -7.38 6.01 6.13
C VAL A 155 -5.97 6.38 6.57
N ARG A 156 -5.30 7.27 5.84
CA ARG A 156 -3.97 7.80 6.20
C ARG A 156 -4.01 8.57 7.52
N LEU A 157 -4.99 9.45 7.70
CA LEU A 157 -5.15 10.23 8.94
C LEU A 157 -5.40 9.33 10.16
N LYS A 158 -6.18 8.25 10.02
CA LYS A 158 -6.41 7.30 11.12
C LYS A 158 -5.13 6.53 11.49
N SER A 159 -4.38 6.03 10.52
CA SER A 159 -3.11 5.33 10.80
C SER A 159 -2.04 6.25 11.36
N ASP A 160 -1.94 7.47 10.83
CA ASP A 160 -0.96 8.46 11.28
C ASP A 160 -1.30 8.93 12.71
N LYS A 161 -2.59 9.08 13.04
CA LYS A 161 -3.03 9.35 14.42
C LYS A 161 -2.66 8.22 15.37
N LEU A 162 -2.79 6.94 15.01
CA LEU A 162 -2.41 5.83 15.89
C LEU A 162 -0.90 5.74 16.16
N THR A 163 -0.08 6.33 15.28
CA THR A 163 1.39 6.24 15.35
C THR A 163 2.04 7.55 15.79
N SER A 164 1.26 8.64 15.89
CA SER A 164 1.79 9.91 16.38
C SER A 164 2.08 9.83 17.88
N SER A 165 3.08 10.59 18.34
CA SER A 165 3.37 10.82 19.75
C SER A 165 2.26 11.57 20.50
N ASP A 166 1.14 11.85 19.83
CA ASP A 166 -0.01 12.60 20.33
C ASP A 166 -1.07 11.70 20.99
N VAL A 167 -0.92 10.37 20.91
CA VAL A 167 -1.86 9.43 21.54
C VAL A 167 -1.39 9.05 22.93
N GLU A 168 -2.29 9.13 23.90
CA GLU A 168 -2.11 8.58 25.26
C GLU A 168 -1.72 7.10 25.17
N LYS A 169 -0.54 6.77 25.69
CA LYS A 169 -0.02 5.40 25.63
C LYS A 169 -0.42 4.66 26.90
N ARG A 170 -0.87 3.41 26.76
CA ARG A 170 -1.04 2.50 27.90
C ARG A 170 0.25 1.73 28.12
N TYR A 171 0.74 1.72 29.35
CA TYR A 171 1.96 1.03 29.75
C TYR A 171 1.67 0.04 30.87
N VAL A 172 2.11 -1.21 30.74
CA VAL A 172 1.94 -2.23 31.79
C VAL A 172 3.20 -2.28 32.63
N VAL A 173 3.07 -2.00 33.92
CA VAL A 173 4.17 -2.02 34.89
C VAL A 173 4.71 -3.45 35.03
N ARG A 174 6.02 -3.63 34.87
CA ARG A 174 6.69 -4.92 35.09
C ARG A 174 7.17 -5.05 36.53
N ALA A 175 7.45 -6.28 36.95
CA ALA A 175 7.98 -6.55 38.28
C ALA A 175 9.31 -5.81 38.51
N GLY A 176 9.38 -5.02 39.58
CA GLY A 176 10.57 -4.23 39.95
C GLY A 176 10.67 -2.85 39.30
N GLU A 177 9.70 -2.43 38.48
CA GLU A 177 9.66 -1.07 37.93
C GLU A 177 9.07 -0.08 38.94
N THR A 178 9.52 1.17 38.85
CA THR A 178 8.99 2.33 39.60
C THR A 178 8.45 3.36 38.62
N LEU A 179 7.58 4.28 39.04
CA LEU A 179 7.08 5.34 38.14
C LEU A 179 8.23 6.17 37.55
N SER A 180 9.31 6.37 38.30
CA SER A 180 10.53 7.03 37.83
C SER A 180 11.25 6.26 36.73
N SER A 181 11.35 4.93 36.84
CA SER A 181 11.97 4.11 35.79
C SER A 181 11.09 4.02 34.54
N VAL A 182 9.77 3.96 34.72
CA VAL A 182 8.81 4.02 33.61
C VAL A 182 8.90 5.37 32.89
N SER A 183 8.97 6.47 33.64
CA SER A 183 9.18 7.82 33.10
C SER A 183 10.50 7.95 32.35
N ALA A 184 11.59 7.42 32.91
CA ALA A 184 12.90 7.41 32.26
C ALA A 184 12.89 6.61 30.94
N ALA A 185 12.18 5.48 30.90
CA ALA A 185 12.05 4.66 29.71
C ALA A 185 11.20 5.33 28.61
N ILE A 186 10.15 6.05 28.99
CA ILE A 186 9.18 6.60 28.03
C ILE A 186 9.54 8.03 27.62
N PHE A 187 9.82 8.91 28.58
CA PHE A 187 10.08 10.33 28.36
C PHE A 187 11.57 10.67 28.28
N ARG A 188 12.46 9.70 28.51
CA ARG A 188 13.91 9.92 28.70
C ARG A 188 14.24 10.89 29.84
N ASP A 189 13.28 11.17 30.69
CA ASP A 189 13.40 12.04 31.85
C ASP A 189 12.76 11.34 33.07
N PRO A 190 13.57 10.86 34.03
CA PRO A 190 13.07 10.24 35.26
C PRO A 190 12.25 11.19 36.14
N ALA A 191 12.41 12.51 36.03
CA ALA A 191 11.75 13.50 36.90
C ALA A 191 10.26 13.71 36.55
N ARG A 192 9.84 13.26 35.36
CA ARG A 192 8.49 13.41 34.79
C ARG A 192 7.48 12.36 35.26
N TRP A 193 7.85 11.54 36.25
CA TRP A 193 6.98 10.51 36.82
C TRP A 193 5.68 11.06 37.42
N ARG A 194 5.69 12.33 37.87
CA ARG A 194 4.52 12.99 38.45
C ARG A 194 3.37 13.10 37.47
N GLU A 195 3.67 13.29 36.20
CA GLU A 195 2.66 13.45 35.16
C GLU A 195 1.91 12.12 34.95
N ILE A 196 2.64 11.00 35.00
CA ILE A 196 2.08 9.65 35.00
C ILE A 196 1.25 9.41 36.27
N ALA A 197 1.73 9.83 37.44
CA ALA A 197 1.00 9.66 38.70
C ALA A 197 -0.34 10.40 38.69
N VAL A 198 -0.36 11.65 38.23
CA VAL A 198 -1.58 12.49 38.13
C VAL A 198 -2.57 11.88 37.15
N ALA A 199 -2.11 11.45 35.96
CA ALA A 199 -2.99 10.85 34.95
C ALA A 199 -3.62 9.51 35.39
N ASN A 200 -3.01 8.82 36.36
CA ASN A 200 -3.50 7.53 36.87
C ASN A 200 -4.09 7.62 38.28
N GLY A 201 -4.21 8.82 38.85
CA GLY A 201 -4.72 9.01 40.22
C GLY A 201 -3.86 8.33 41.30
N ILE A 202 -2.56 8.12 41.05
CA ILE A 202 -1.66 7.43 41.98
C ILE A 202 -1.19 8.40 43.05
N THR A 203 -1.64 8.19 44.27
CA THR A 203 -1.28 9.02 45.43
C THR A 203 0.08 8.64 46.03
N ASP A 204 0.44 7.35 45.98
CA ASP A 204 1.75 6.85 46.44
C ASP A 204 2.60 6.31 45.27
N PRO A 205 3.58 7.09 44.79
CA PRO A 205 4.42 6.73 43.65
C PRO A 205 5.35 5.54 43.86
N ARG A 206 5.58 5.14 45.12
CA ARG A 206 6.46 4.02 45.49
C ARG A 206 5.73 2.68 45.54
N ARG A 207 4.40 2.70 45.45
CA ARG A 207 3.54 1.52 45.65
C ARG A 207 2.75 1.20 44.39
N ILE A 208 3.48 0.92 43.30
CA ILE A 208 2.88 0.42 42.05
C ILE A 208 2.99 -1.10 42.00
N GLU A 209 1.87 -1.78 41.74
CA GLU A 209 1.86 -3.24 41.62
C GLU A 209 2.21 -3.67 40.18
N PRO A 210 3.04 -4.70 40.01
CA PRO A 210 3.30 -5.29 38.70
C PRO A 210 1.99 -5.75 38.04
N GLY A 211 1.83 -5.45 36.75
CA GLY A 211 0.60 -5.70 35.99
C GLY A 211 -0.37 -4.52 35.96
N THR A 212 -0.12 -3.44 36.72
CA THR A 212 -0.92 -2.21 36.64
C THR A 212 -0.80 -1.58 35.26
N VAL A 213 -1.93 -1.24 34.64
CA VAL A 213 -1.97 -0.50 33.37
C VAL A 213 -1.99 1.00 33.67
N LEU A 214 -0.92 1.69 33.31
CA LEU A 214 -0.77 3.13 33.44
C LEU A 214 -1.12 3.83 32.13
N THR A 215 -1.96 4.85 32.20
CA THR A 215 -2.17 5.85 31.15
C THR A 215 -1.03 6.86 31.21
N VAL A 216 -0.23 6.93 30.16
CA VAL A 216 0.91 7.85 30.09
C VAL A 216 0.47 9.07 29.29
N PRO A 217 0.32 10.24 29.94
CA PRO A 217 -0.16 11.45 29.28
C PRO A 217 0.90 12.02 28.34
N ARG A 218 0.47 12.83 27.38
CA ARG A 218 1.36 13.60 26.53
C ARG A 218 2.01 14.71 27.36
N LEU A 219 3.34 14.83 27.27
CA LEU A 219 4.03 16.04 27.74
C LEU A 219 3.80 17.14 26.70
N GLU A 220 3.11 18.22 27.07
CA GLU A 220 3.16 19.44 26.26
C GLU A 220 4.58 19.98 26.35
N GLU A 221 5.32 19.92 25.23
CA GLU A 221 6.60 20.60 25.11
C GLU A 221 6.34 22.10 25.28
N GLN A 222 6.71 22.65 26.43
CA GLN A 222 6.77 24.10 26.61
C GLN A 222 7.76 24.61 25.56
N ARG A 223 7.23 25.21 24.48
CA ARG A 223 8.01 26.04 23.57
C ARG A 223 8.61 27.17 24.40
N VAL A 224 9.91 27.07 24.65
CA VAL A 224 10.76 28.17 25.11
C VAL A 224 11.16 28.99 23.90
#